data_AF-A0AA40JQE6-F1
#
_entry.id   AF-A0AA40JQE6-F1
#
_cell.length_a   1.000
_cell.length_b   1.000
_cell.length_c   1.000
_cell.angle_alpha   90.00
_cell.angle_beta   90.00
_cell.angle_gamma   90.00
#
_symmetry.space_group_name_H-M   'P 1'
#
loop_
_entity.id
_entity.type
_entity.pdbx_description
1 polymer ?
#
loop_
_entity_poly.entity_id
_entity_poly.type
_entity_poly.pdbx_seq_one_letter_code
_entity_poly.pdbx_strand_id
1 'polypeptide(L)'
;GAIGVLVLNVAHVAPPAEIFSLTTFLAIAAEALIGLAMGFVLQVAFAAPMVASEVISMSMGLGFANAVDPASGHATPAIGTFLSLMLTLIFLALDGHLVLVELVVRSYEVMPPGAWIAPERLLGIA
;
A
#
# COMPACT_ATOMS: atom_id res chain seq x y z
N GLY A 1 12.52 4.19 13.20
CA GLY A 1 12.99 4.69 11.89
C GLY A 1 12.56 6.13 11.68
N ALA A 2 13.14 6.85 10.73
CA ALA A 2 12.88 8.30 10.50
C ALA A 2 11.38 8.65 10.37
N ILE A 3 10.58 7.76 9.78
CA ILE A 3 9.12 7.88 9.69
C ILE A 3 8.46 7.89 11.09
N GLY A 4 8.92 7.04 12.02
CA GLY A 4 8.42 7.02 13.39
C GLY A 4 8.77 8.28 14.19
N VAL A 5 9.90 8.92 13.90
CA VAL A 5 10.27 10.21 14.51
C VAL A 5 9.36 11.33 14.01
N LEU A 6 9.04 11.34 12.71
CA LEU A 6 8.09 12.30 12.12
C LEU A 6 6.66 12.10 12.64
N VAL A 7 6.22 10.85 12.78
CA VAL A 7 4.88 10.53 13.32
C VAL A 7 4.77 10.95 14.79
N LEU A 8 5.76 10.64 15.63
CA LEU A 8 5.75 11.01 17.06
C LEU A 8 5.82 12.53 17.29
N ASN A 9 6.34 13.29 16.31
CA ASN A 9 6.35 14.75 16.36
C ASN A 9 4.94 15.35 16.13
N VAL A 10 4.08 14.65 15.39
CA VAL A 10 2.72 15.11 15.05
C VAL A 10 1.67 14.52 15.99
N ALA A 11 1.72 13.20 16.20
CA ALA A 11 0.83 12.47 17.09
C ALA A 11 1.60 12.04 18.35
N HIS A 12 1.31 12.67 19.48
CA HIS A 12 1.82 12.20 20.77
C HIS A 12 1.11 10.90 21.15
N VAL A 13 1.72 9.77 20.82
CA VAL A 13 1.25 8.45 21.25
C VAL A 13 1.70 8.24 22.70
N ALA A 14 0.74 8.18 23.62
CA ALA A 14 1.03 7.88 25.01
C ALA A 14 1.57 6.44 25.13
N PRO A 15 2.71 6.22 25.80
CA PRO A 15 3.23 4.88 25.97
C PRO A 15 2.24 4.03 26.79
N PRO A 16 1.93 2.80 26.36
CA PRO A 16 1.02 1.93 27.09
C PRO A 16 1.60 1.61 28.47
N ALA A 17 0.73 1.62 29.50
CA ALA A 17 1.13 1.40 30.89
C ALA A 17 1.76 0.02 31.12
N GLU A 18 1.38 -0.98 30.32
CA GLU A 18 2.01 -2.31 30.30
C GLU A 18 2.40 -2.72 28.88
N ILE A 19 3.71 -2.94 28.68
CA ILE A 19 4.28 -3.32 27.39
C ILE A 19 3.86 -4.75 27.01
N PHE A 20 3.75 -5.65 28.00
CA PHE A 20 3.39 -7.06 27.82
C PHE A 20 1.89 -7.33 28.07
N SER A 21 1.03 -6.37 27.76
CA SER A 21 -0.42 -6.57 27.81
C SER A 21 -0.97 -7.08 26.49
N LEU A 22 -2.01 -7.92 26.56
CA LEU A 22 -2.78 -8.35 25.39
C LEU A 22 -3.37 -7.15 24.63
N THR A 23 -3.73 -6.08 25.34
CA THR A 23 -4.26 -4.85 24.74
C THR A 23 -3.23 -4.14 23.86
N THR A 24 -1.98 -4.09 24.31
CA THR A 24 -0.85 -3.53 23.55
C THR A 24 -0.59 -4.36 22.29
N PHE A 25 -0.65 -5.69 22.38
CA PHE A 25 -0.46 -6.55 21.21
C PHE A 25 -1.57 -6.37 20.17
N LEU A 26 -2.83 -6.28 20.61
CA LEU A 26 -3.97 -6.02 19.73
C LEU A 26 -3.89 -4.64 19.07
N ALA A 27 -3.43 -3.62 19.81
CA ALA A 27 -3.22 -2.28 19.25
C ALA A 27 -2.15 -2.28 18.14
N ILE A 28 -1.01 -2.95 18.36
CA ILE A 28 0.04 -3.08 17.34
C ILE A 28 -0.48 -3.86 16.12
N ALA A 29 -1.24 -4.93 16.33
CA ALA A 29 -1.83 -5.69 15.24
C ALA A 29 -2.80 -4.84 14.39
N ALA A 30 -3.57 -3.96 15.03
CA ALA A 30 -4.46 -3.02 14.34
C ALA A 30 -3.67 -2.02 13.48
N GLU A 31 -2.61 -1.44 14.02
CA GLU A 31 -1.74 -0.51 13.29
C GLU A 31 -1.07 -1.17 12.08
N ALA A 32 -0.58 -2.40 12.26
CA ALA A 32 -0.02 -3.19 11.17
C ALA A 32 -1.06 -3.46 10.06
N LEU A 33 -2.32 -3.72 10.43
CA LEU A 33 -3.40 -3.97 9.48
C LEU A 33 -3.77 -2.70 8.70
N ILE A 34 -3.79 -1.53 9.36
CA ILE A 34 -4.03 -0.24 8.69
C ILE A 34 -2.89 0.07 7.70
N GLY A 35 -1.64 -0.12 8.11
CA GLY A 35 -0.48 0.01 7.24
C GLY A 35 -0.53 -0.93 6.03
N LEU A 36 -0.92 -2.19 6.27
CA LEU A 36 -1.11 -3.18 5.21
C LEU A 36 -2.23 -2.75 4.25
N ALA A 37 -3.37 -2.29 4.75
CA ALA A 37 -4.48 -1.84 3.92
C ALA A 37 -4.07 -0.66 3.01
N MET A 38 -3.36 0.33 3.55
CA MET A 38 -2.84 1.45 2.75
C MET A 38 -1.85 0.98 1.69
N GLY A 39 -0.90 0.11 2.06
CA GLY A 39 0.05 -0.48 1.12
C GLY A 39 -0.62 -1.33 0.04
N PHE A 40 -1.69 -2.04 0.39
CA PHE A 40 -2.45 -2.86 -0.56
C PHE A 40 -3.14 -2.00 -1.63
N VAL A 41 -3.76 -0.88 -1.25
CA VAL A 41 -4.37 0.06 -2.20
C VAL A 41 -3.33 0.58 -3.20
N LEU A 42 -2.13 0.92 -2.72
CA LEU A 42 -1.01 1.32 -3.57
C LEU A 42 -0.55 0.20 -4.49
N GLN A 43 -0.42 -1.02 -3.98
CA GLN A 43 -0.04 -2.19 -4.77
C GLN A 43 -1.02 -2.39 -5.95
N VAL A 44 -2.32 -2.22 -5.71
CA VAL A 44 -3.35 -2.30 -6.76
C VAL A 44 -3.17 -1.20 -7.80
N ALA A 45 -2.91 0.05 -7.36
CA ALA A 45 -2.67 1.16 -8.28
C ALA A 45 -1.44 0.92 -9.19
N PHE A 46 -0.36 0.35 -8.63
CA PHE A 46 0.86 0.03 -9.38
C PHE A 46 0.76 -1.26 -10.21
N ALA A 47 -0.26 -2.10 -9.98
CA ALA A 47 -0.55 -3.27 -10.81
C ALA A 47 -1.35 -2.91 -12.08
N ALA A 48 -2.07 -1.78 -12.07
CA ALA A 48 -2.92 -1.35 -13.18
C ALA A 48 -2.19 -1.23 -14.54
N PRO A 49 -0.96 -0.69 -14.64
CA PRO A 49 -0.22 -0.64 -15.91
C PRO A 49 0.03 -2.02 -16.54
N MET A 50 0.24 -3.05 -15.72
CA MET A 50 0.48 -4.40 -16.20
C MET A 50 -0.77 -4.97 -16.89
N VAL A 51 -1.94 -4.80 -16.26
CA VAL A 51 -3.23 -5.20 -16.85
C VAL A 51 -3.55 -4.37 -18.09
N ALA A 52 -3.32 -3.05 -18.06
CA ALA A 52 -3.51 -2.18 -19.22
C ALA A 52 -2.62 -2.60 -20.40
N SER A 53 -1.38 -3.00 -20.13
CA SER A 53 -0.43 -3.42 -21.16
C SER A 53 -0.87 -4.70 -21.88
N GLU A 54 -1.59 -5.58 -21.20
CA GLU A 54 -2.11 -6.82 -21.79
C GLU A 54 -3.15 -6.52 -22.86
N VAL A 55 -4.10 -5.62 -22.56
CA VAL A 55 -5.15 -5.18 -23.51
C VAL A 55 -4.55 -4.45 -24.71
N ILE A 56 -3.58 -3.55 -24.47
CA ILE A 56 -2.89 -2.80 -25.53
C ILE A 56 -2.10 -3.76 -26.43
N SER A 57 -1.39 -4.72 -25.84
CA SER A 57 -0.60 -5.73 -26.59
C SER A 57 -1.48 -6.60 -27.48
N MET A 58 -2.66 -6.99 -26.97
CA MET A 58 -3.66 -7.74 -27.76
C MET A 58 -4.11 -6.92 -28.98
N SER A 59 -4.39 -5.63 -28.78
CA SER A 59 -4.89 -4.72 -29.82
C SER A 59 -3.85 -4.41 -30.90
N MET A 60 -2.56 -4.39 -30.57
CA MET A 60 -1.47 -4.19 -31.54
C MET A 60 -1.18 -5.42 -32.41
N GLY A 61 -1.93 -6.52 -32.24
CA GLY A 61 -1.71 -7.75 -33.00
C GLY A 61 -0.53 -8.59 -32.51
N LEU A 62 0.13 -8.19 -31.42
CA LEU A 62 1.19 -8.98 -30.77
C LEU A 62 0.64 -10.31 -30.21
N GLY A 63 -0.66 -10.38 -29.91
CA GLY A 63 -1.35 -11.62 -29.56
C GLY A 63 -1.27 -12.70 -30.66
N PHE A 64 -1.23 -12.31 -31.95
CA PHE A 64 -1.06 -13.25 -33.06
C PHE A 64 0.38 -13.73 -33.22
N ALA A 65 1.38 -12.87 -32.93
CA ALA A 65 2.79 -13.26 -32.96
C ALA A 65 3.12 -14.34 -31.92
N ASN A 66 2.51 -14.26 -30.72
CA ASN A 66 2.66 -15.26 -29.66
C ASN A 66 2.01 -16.62 -30.02
N ALA A 67 0.99 -16.63 -30.88
CA ALA A 67 0.36 -17.87 -31.35
C ALA A 67 1.20 -18.60 -32.41
N VAL A 68 2.07 -17.87 -33.11
CA VAL A 68 2.89 -18.39 -34.22
C VAL A 68 4.25 -18.91 -33.75
N ASP A 69 4.83 -18.35 -32.69
CA ASP A 69 6.07 -18.87 -32.08
C ASP A 69 6.10 -18.75 -30.54
N PRO A 70 5.58 -19.77 -29.82
CA PRO A 70 5.66 -19.85 -28.36
C PRO A 70 7.08 -20.07 -27.82
N ALA A 71 8.04 -20.48 -28.67
CA ALA A 71 9.41 -20.81 -28.26
C ALA A 71 10.27 -19.55 -28.07
N SER A 72 9.82 -18.40 -28.59
CA SER A 72 10.47 -17.10 -28.41
C SER A 72 10.40 -16.55 -26.96
N GLY A 73 9.77 -17.29 -26.05
CA GLY A 73 9.81 -17.04 -24.61
C GLY A 73 8.83 -15.94 -24.20
N HIS A 74 8.38 -16.02 -22.95
CA HIS A 74 7.54 -14.98 -22.35
C HIS A 74 8.28 -13.63 -22.40
N ALA A 75 8.06 -12.85 -23.46
CA ALA A 75 8.45 -11.46 -23.47
C ALA A 75 7.65 -10.81 -22.35
N THR A 76 8.31 -10.42 -21.26
CA THR A 76 7.75 -9.43 -20.35
C THR A 76 7.23 -8.31 -21.26
N PRO A 77 5.93 -7.98 -21.28
CA PRO A 77 5.40 -7.09 -22.29
C PRO A 77 6.24 -5.82 -22.24
N ALA A 78 7.00 -5.52 -23.29
CA ALA A 78 7.88 -4.34 -23.29
C ALA A 78 7.04 -3.08 -22.99
N ILE A 79 5.78 -3.11 -23.42
CA ILE A 79 4.72 -2.14 -23.09
C ILE A 79 4.40 -2.12 -21.59
N GLY A 80 4.29 -3.26 -20.91
CA GLY A 80 4.06 -3.34 -19.47
C GLY A 80 5.20 -2.72 -18.68
N THR A 81 6.44 -3.04 -19.02
CA THR A 81 7.62 -2.40 -18.40
C THR A 81 7.64 -0.90 -18.70
N PHE A 82 7.37 -0.49 -19.94
CA PHE A 82 7.30 0.92 -20.33
C PHE A 82 6.23 1.69 -19.53
N LEU A 83 5.00 1.17 -19.45
CA LEU A 83 3.91 1.81 -18.70
C LEU A 83 4.18 1.86 -17.20
N SER A 84 4.79 0.81 -16.62
CA SER A 84 5.19 0.81 -15.20
C SER A 84 6.29 1.84 -14.91
N LEU A 85 7.27 1.99 -15.80
CA LEU A 85 8.28 3.04 -15.69
C LEU A 85 7.65 4.43 -15.82
N MET A 86 6.74 4.61 -16.78
CA MET A 86 6.01 5.88 -16.95
C MET A 86 5.19 6.23 -15.70
N LEU A 87 4.43 5.27 -15.14
CA LEU A 87 3.68 5.47 -13.90
C LEU A 87 4.63 5.85 -12.75
N THR A 88 5.76 5.17 -12.63
CA THR A 88 6.76 5.46 -11.59
C THR A 88 7.31 6.87 -11.72
N LEU A 89 7.66 7.30 -12.95
CA LEU A 89 8.14 8.66 -13.20
C LEU A 89 7.08 9.72 -12.91
N ILE A 90 5.82 9.47 -13.29
CA ILE A 90 4.69 10.36 -12.96
C ILE A 90 4.50 10.43 -11.44
N PHE A 91 4.55 9.29 -10.76
CA PHE A 91 4.43 9.22 -9.30
C PHE A 91 5.54 10.01 -8.60
N LEU A 92 6.78 9.93 -9.08
CA LEU A 92 7.87 10.75 -8.55
C LEU A 92 7.71 12.23 -8.90
N ALA A 93 7.27 12.56 -10.12
CA ALA A 93 7.08 13.94 -10.57
C ALA A 93 5.96 14.68 -9.81
N LEU A 94 4.98 13.95 -9.29
CA LEU A 94 3.89 14.46 -8.45
C LEU A 94 4.21 14.40 -6.95
N ASP A 95 5.46 14.11 -6.58
CA ASP A 95 5.86 13.90 -5.19
C ASP A 95 5.00 12.86 -4.46
N GLY A 96 4.51 11.84 -5.18
CA GLY A 96 3.59 10.83 -4.63
C GLY A 96 4.16 10.10 -3.42
N HIS A 97 5.49 9.95 -3.35
CA HIS A 97 6.16 9.39 -2.18
C HIS A 97 5.99 10.24 -0.90
N LEU A 98 5.90 11.57 -1.01
CA LEU A 98 5.58 12.45 0.11
C LEU A 98 4.10 12.35 0.50
N VAL A 99 3.21 12.23 -0.50
CA VAL A 99 1.77 12.01 -0.27
C VAL A 99 1.54 10.71 0.52
N LEU A 100 2.34 9.67 0.31
CA LEU A 100 2.28 8.44 1.11
C LEU A 100 2.60 8.68 2.58
N VAL A 101 3.65 9.46 2.85
CA VAL A 101 4.02 9.80 4.22
C VAL A 101 2.94 10.65 4.87
N GLU A 102 2.38 11.62 4.15
CA GLU A 102 1.25 12.43 4.64
C GLU A 102 0.03 11.56 4.95
N LEU A 103 -0.31 10.60 4.09
CA LEU A 103 -1.42 9.66 4.32
C LEU A 103 -1.21 8.84 5.59
N VAL A 104 0.01 8.36 5.83
CA VAL A 104 0.35 7.65 7.07
C VAL A 104 0.16 8.57 8.27
N VAL A 105 0.64 9.80 8.23
CA VAL A 105 0.48 10.76 9.34
C VAL A 105 -0.99 11.09 9.59
N ARG A 106 -1.76 11.41 8.54
CA ARG A 106 -3.21 11.67 8.64
C ARG A 106 -3.99 10.46 9.16
N SER A 107 -3.53 9.24 8.89
CA SER A 107 -4.19 8.03 9.42
C SER A 107 -4.24 8.03 10.95
N TYR A 108 -3.23 8.60 11.64
CA TYR A 108 -3.21 8.71 13.10
C TYR A 108 -4.18 9.77 13.65
N GLU A 109 -4.52 10.81 12.86
CA GLU A 109 -5.53 11.80 13.25
C GLU A 109 -6.94 11.22 13.19
N VAL A 110 -7.21 10.41 12.16
CA VAL A 110 -8.52 9.77 11.95
C VAL A 110 -8.68 8.54 12.85
N MET A 111 -7.60 7.78 13.05
CA MET A 111 -7.58 6.56 13.84
C MET A 111 -6.47 6.60 14.91
N PRO A 112 -6.76 7.16 16.10
CA PRO A 112 -5.76 7.21 17.16
C PRO A 112 -5.40 5.80 17.67
N PRO A 113 -4.13 5.56 18.04
CA PRO A 113 -3.64 4.27 18.54
C PRO A 113 -4.41 3.78 19.76
N GLY A 114 -4.81 2.51 19.77
CA GLY A 114 -5.48 1.88 20.91
C GLY A 114 -6.96 2.24 21.11
N ALA A 115 -7.50 3.25 20.41
CA ALA A 115 -8.91 3.66 20.56
C ALA A 115 -9.91 2.70 19.89
N TRP A 116 -9.47 1.93 18.89
CA TRP A 116 -10.34 1.08 18.07
C TRP A 116 -10.62 -0.30 18.68
N ILE A 117 -9.64 -0.88 19.38
CA ILE A 117 -9.73 -2.21 20.00
C ILE A 117 -9.57 -2.08 21.53
N ALA A 118 -10.22 -1.08 22.12
CA ALA A 118 -10.34 -1.01 23.57
C ALA A 118 -11.22 -2.17 24.06
N PRO A 119 -10.82 -2.94 25.09
CA PRO A 119 -11.62 -4.03 25.65
C PRO A 119 -13.05 -3.62 26.01
N GLU A 120 -13.23 -2.36 26.44
CA GLU A 120 -14.54 -1.80 26.77
C GLU A 120 -15.51 -1.82 25.58
N ARG A 121 -15.01 -1.65 24.35
CA ARG A 121 -15.86 -1.66 23.14
C ARG A 121 -16.17 -3.06 22.64
N LEU A 122 -15.30 -4.04 22.90
CA LEU A 122 -15.56 -5.45 22.58
C LEU A 122 -16.57 -6.10 23.52
N LEU A 123 -16.58 -5.67 24.80
CA LEU A 123 -17.59 -6.09 25.79
C LEU A 123 -18.98 -5.51 25.54
N GLY A 124 -19.11 -4.41 24.78
CA GLY A 124 -20.41 -3.80 24.44
C GLY A 124 -21.14 -4.44 23.25
N ILE A 125 -20.53 -5.45 22.59
CA ILE A 125 -21.08 -6.14 21.41
C ILE A 125 -21.51 -7.58 21.74
N ALA A 126 -21.27 -8.05 22.97
CA ALA A 126 -21.71 -9.34 23.50
C ALA A 126 -22.87 -9.15 24.48
#